data_AF-A0A8T0GX64-F1
#
_entry.id   AF-A0A8T0GX64-F1
#
_cell.length_a   1.000
_cell.length_b   1.000
_cell.length_c   1.000
_cell.angle_alpha   90.00
_cell.angle_beta   90.00
_cell.angle_gamma   90.00
#
_symmetry.space_group_name_H-M   'P 1'
#
loop_
_entity.id
_entity.type
_entity.pdbx_description
1 polymer ?
#
loop_
_entity_poly.entity_id
_entity_poly.type
_entity_poly.pdbx_seq_one_letter_code
_entity_poly.pdbx_strand_id
1 'polypeptide(L)'
;MLSEVKQRGECSEQFTMDTTTQQCGNRHHKPAVQILLFALMVAAAMTLNSSLVEAITHPGDIQALKEVKLALNASSIMNSTCMGSWDFTVDPCDTRSSSHFTCGIDCSASISNISRVTGLRLEPNAGYTGPLSPAIGNLTALQQLTISENAFHGHIPATLGNCRHLLHLDLSVNSFSGRLPKSLSRLSSLTFLSVASNALKGPIPSSFNHLKNLTHMYLDNNHFSGHIPSLSGMSSLIYLDASNNALTGTLPTLPSTISLLVLRTNHLTGHLPPSLKNLTLLQVIDLHHNHLTGTISSFLYSLPNLQTLNLSQNEFTAMENFGFLPEEKSELLSVDLSFNRIMGTLPSSLAAMERLRVLALRSNMFTGGIPYSYALKAASSIAGSEQLGQLYLDDNYLSGEIPRPLLNVSADGFRGNLVRNCLQSCPASLFFCKGGAQKSPRECKVPVAMSG
;
A
#
# COMPACT_ATOMS: atom_id res chain seq x y z
N MET A 1 -4.42 5.50 -59.51
CA MET A 1 -4.88 4.77 -58.32
C MET A 1 -5.41 3.41 -58.77
N LEU A 2 -4.86 2.32 -58.20
CA LEU A 2 -5.37 0.94 -58.17
C LEU A 2 -5.75 0.24 -59.49
N SER A 3 -4.96 -0.75 -59.90
CA SER A 3 -5.37 -2.18 -59.92
C SER A 3 -4.30 -3.09 -60.56
N GLU A 4 -3.79 -4.07 -59.78
CA GLU A 4 -3.01 -5.26 -60.18
C GLU A 4 -3.98 -6.31 -60.77
N VAL A 5 -3.80 -6.88 -61.98
CA VAL A 5 -2.86 -7.91 -62.47
C VAL A 5 -2.99 -9.30 -61.82
N LYS A 6 -3.47 -10.28 -62.60
CA LYS A 6 -3.09 -11.70 -62.48
C LYS A 6 -3.20 -12.46 -63.81
N GLN A 7 -2.04 -13.00 -64.24
CA GLN A 7 -1.76 -14.18 -65.10
C GLN A 7 -2.13 -14.09 -66.60
N ARG A 8 -1.29 -14.50 -67.57
CA ARG A 8 -0.25 -15.56 -67.64
C ARG A 8 0.59 -15.42 -68.94
N GLY A 9 1.81 -15.99 -68.95
CA GLY A 9 2.65 -16.28 -70.15
C GLY A 9 3.69 -15.20 -70.44
N GLU A 10 4.96 -15.43 -70.79
CA GLU A 10 5.75 -16.60 -71.20
C GLU A 10 7.23 -16.25 -70.93
N CYS A 11 8.11 -17.23 -70.70
CA CYS A 11 9.54 -17.07 -70.99
C CYS A 11 10.05 -18.35 -71.64
N SER A 12 10.45 -18.19 -72.89
CA SER A 12 11.30 -19.06 -73.68
C SER A 12 12.74 -19.01 -73.18
N GLU A 13 13.43 -20.14 -73.12
CA GLU A 13 14.88 -20.20 -73.36
C GLU A 13 15.20 -21.45 -74.19
N GLN A 14 15.68 -21.21 -75.42
CA GLN A 14 16.49 -22.15 -76.19
C GLN A 14 17.95 -21.94 -75.75
N PHE A 15 18.73 -23.02 -75.61
CA PHE A 15 19.89 -23.31 -76.47
C PHE A 15 20.61 -24.60 -76.03
N THR A 16 20.69 -25.56 -76.98
CA THR A 16 21.85 -26.43 -77.38
C THR A 16 22.64 -27.21 -76.32
N MET A 17 23.18 -28.41 -76.54
CA MET A 17 23.39 -29.36 -77.65
C MET A 17 23.82 -30.66 -76.91
N ASP A 18 23.14 -31.79 -77.05
CA ASP A 18 23.29 -32.82 -78.09
C ASP A 18 24.45 -33.82 -77.85
N THR A 19 24.18 -35.07 -78.26
CA THR A 19 25.02 -36.30 -78.28
C THR A 19 25.20 -37.05 -76.94
N THR A 20 25.00 -38.37 -76.80
CA THR A 20 24.72 -39.47 -77.74
C THR A 20 24.31 -40.73 -76.96
N THR A 21 23.33 -41.48 -77.49
CA THR A 21 23.17 -42.97 -77.52
C THR A 21 23.50 -43.83 -76.28
N GLN A 22 22.55 -44.64 -75.78
CA GLN A 22 22.27 -46.00 -76.28
C GLN A 22 21.44 -46.87 -75.28
N GLN A 23 20.27 -47.31 -75.76
CA GLN A 23 19.53 -48.57 -75.55
C GLN A 23 19.54 -49.37 -74.22
N CYS A 24 18.29 -49.60 -73.77
CA CYS A 24 17.64 -50.88 -73.41
C CYS A 24 18.28 -51.86 -72.41
N GLY A 25 17.49 -52.21 -71.37
CA GLY A 25 17.43 -53.60 -70.91
C GLY A 25 17.18 -53.85 -69.42
N ASN A 26 15.91 -54.09 -69.10
CA ASN A 26 15.39 -55.05 -68.10
C ASN A 26 15.67 -54.96 -66.58
N ARG A 27 14.54 -54.78 -65.88
CA ARG A 27 14.10 -55.23 -64.54
C ARG A 27 14.87 -56.41 -63.93
N HIS A 28 15.16 -56.36 -62.62
CA HIS A 28 14.47 -57.15 -61.57
C HIS A 28 14.98 -56.85 -60.13
N HIS A 29 14.03 -56.66 -59.20
CA HIS A 29 14.06 -56.90 -57.74
C HIS A 29 15.09 -56.15 -56.84
N LYS A 30 14.72 -55.41 -55.77
CA LYS A 30 13.73 -55.63 -54.70
C LYS A 30 13.35 -54.29 -53.98
N PRO A 31 12.08 -54.06 -53.57
CA PRO A 31 11.74 -53.11 -52.51
C PRO A 31 11.26 -53.88 -51.27
N ALA A 32 12.18 -54.41 -50.46
CA ALA A 32 11.82 -55.10 -49.21
C ALA A 32 12.53 -54.50 -47.99
N VAL A 33 13.72 -53.92 -48.17
CA VAL A 33 14.54 -53.40 -47.07
C VAL A 33 14.10 -51.98 -46.65
N GLN A 34 13.65 -51.14 -47.60
CA GLN A 34 13.16 -49.80 -47.29
C GLN A 34 11.79 -49.78 -46.60
N ILE A 35 10.92 -50.76 -46.90
CA ILE A 35 9.61 -50.88 -46.23
C ILE A 35 9.79 -51.39 -44.79
N LEU A 36 10.75 -52.28 -44.55
CA LEU A 36 11.03 -52.80 -43.21
C LEU A 36 11.65 -51.73 -42.28
N LEU A 37 12.52 -50.87 -42.81
CA LEU A 37 13.08 -49.73 -42.05
C LEU A 37 12.04 -48.67 -41.74
N PHE A 38 11.11 -48.40 -42.67
CA PHE A 38 10.00 -47.48 -42.42
C PHE A 38 8.99 -48.07 -41.41
N ALA A 39 8.71 -49.37 -41.50
CA ALA A 39 7.86 -50.08 -40.55
C ALA A 39 8.48 -50.18 -39.14
N LEU A 40 9.81 -50.33 -39.03
CA LEU A 40 10.53 -50.30 -37.75
C LEU A 40 10.60 -48.90 -37.14
N MET A 41 10.72 -47.85 -37.95
CA MET A 41 10.66 -46.45 -37.49
C MET A 41 9.23 -46.08 -37.03
N VAL A 42 8.20 -46.56 -37.73
CA VAL A 42 6.79 -46.37 -37.33
C VAL A 42 6.44 -47.24 -36.11
N ALA A 43 6.99 -48.46 -35.98
CA ALA A 43 6.81 -49.31 -34.81
C ALA A 43 7.58 -48.79 -33.57
N ALA A 44 8.73 -48.14 -33.76
CA ALA A 44 9.41 -47.40 -32.69
C ALA A 44 8.64 -46.14 -32.27
N ALA A 45 7.95 -45.47 -33.22
CA ALA A 45 7.03 -44.38 -32.91
C ALA A 45 5.71 -44.86 -32.26
N MET A 46 5.31 -46.11 -32.47
CA MET A 46 4.09 -46.73 -31.90
C MET A 46 4.34 -47.64 -30.69
N THR A 47 5.58 -47.74 -30.18
CA THR A 47 5.90 -48.42 -28.90
C THR A 47 6.24 -47.47 -27.76
N LEU A 48 6.12 -46.15 -27.98
CA LEU A 48 5.88 -45.20 -26.89
C LEU A 48 4.38 -45.17 -26.60
N ASN A 49 3.89 -46.24 -25.98
CA ASN A 49 2.55 -46.25 -25.44
C ASN A 49 2.53 -45.25 -24.28
N SER A 50 1.96 -44.11 -24.58
CA SER A 50 1.76 -42.94 -23.75
C SER A 50 1.05 -43.30 -22.45
N SER A 51 1.76 -43.10 -21.34
CA SER A 51 1.17 -42.40 -20.19
C SER A 51 2.03 -41.19 -19.84
N LEU A 52 2.51 -40.47 -20.86
CA LEU A 52 2.80 -39.06 -20.67
C LEU A 52 1.43 -38.40 -20.51
N VAL A 53 1.03 -38.17 -19.27
CA VAL A 53 0.01 -37.16 -18.99
C VAL A 53 0.55 -35.90 -19.64
N GLU A 54 -0.07 -35.43 -20.73
CA GLU A 54 0.29 -34.14 -21.31
C GLU A 54 0.18 -33.11 -20.19
N ALA A 55 1.29 -32.42 -19.91
CA ALA A 55 1.35 -31.38 -18.90
C ALA A 55 0.27 -30.36 -19.24
N ILE A 56 -0.74 -30.25 -18.38
CA ILE A 56 -1.80 -29.27 -18.57
C ILE A 56 -1.30 -27.87 -18.18
N THR A 57 -0.26 -27.73 -17.36
CA THR A 57 0.32 -26.42 -17.08
C THR A 57 1.15 -25.93 -18.25
N HIS A 58 1.02 -24.66 -18.62
CA HIS A 58 1.86 -24.03 -19.63
C HIS A 58 3.36 -24.21 -19.30
N PRO A 59 4.20 -24.72 -20.21
CA PRO A 59 5.61 -25.04 -19.91
C PRO A 59 6.44 -23.86 -19.42
N GLY A 60 6.14 -22.65 -19.93
CA GLY A 60 6.79 -21.42 -19.48
C GLY A 60 6.48 -21.08 -18.03
N ASP A 61 5.29 -21.43 -17.53
CA ASP A 61 4.91 -21.21 -16.13
C ASP A 61 5.64 -22.22 -15.23
N ILE A 62 5.72 -23.49 -15.64
CA ILE A 62 6.51 -24.53 -14.95
C ILE A 62 7.97 -24.10 -14.82
N GLN A 63 8.58 -23.61 -15.92
CA GLN A 63 9.96 -23.16 -15.92
C GLN A 63 10.16 -21.94 -15.01
N ALA A 64 9.23 -20.98 -15.03
CA ALA A 64 9.29 -19.82 -14.13
C ALA A 64 9.20 -20.23 -12.66
N LEU A 65 8.33 -21.16 -12.30
CA LEU A 65 8.23 -21.70 -10.93
C LEU A 65 9.52 -22.40 -10.49
N LYS A 66 10.15 -23.18 -11.39
CA LYS A 66 11.46 -23.81 -11.11
C LYS A 66 12.52 -22.76 -10.81
N GLU A 67 12.60 -21.71 -11.61
CA GLU A 67 13.56 -20.61 -11.41
C GLU A 67 13.28 -19.81 -10.14
N VAL A 68 12.01 -19.64 -9.75
CA VAL A 68 11.63 -19.01 -8.48
C VAL A 68 12.10 -19.88 -7.30
N LYS A 69 11.86 -21.20 -7.33
CA LYS A 69 12.32 -22.11 -6.26
C LYS A 69 13.85 -22.17 -6.18
N LEU A 70 14.53 -22.23 -7.33
CA LEU A 70 16.00 -22.30 -7.40
C LEU A 70 16.69 -21.00 -6.94
N ALA A 71 16.03 -19.85 -7.03
CA ALA A 71 16.59 -18.58 -6.57
C ALA A 71 16.66 -18.48 -5.04
N LEU A 72 15.86 -19.27 -4.32
CA LEU A 72 15.86 -19.28 -2.87
C LEU A 72 17.00 -20.12 -2.29
N ASN A 73 17.39 -19.78 -1.07
CA ASN A 73 18.33 -20.56 -0.31
C ASN A 73 17.71 -21.92 0.05
N ALA A 74 18.31 -23.00 -0.45
CA ALA A 74 17.84 -24.36 -0.24
C ALA A 74 17.67 -24.72 1.26
N SER A 75 18.49 -24.14 2.15
CA SER A 75 18.38 -24.38 3.61
C SER A 75 17.12 -23.78 4.24
N SER A 76 16.47 -22.80 3.61
CA SER A 76 15.18 -22.25 4.06
C SER A 76 13.97 -23.05 3.56
N ILE A 77 14.17 -23.93 2.58
CA ILE A 77 13.11 -24.77 2.03
C ILE A 77 13.13 -26.11 2.77
N MET A 78 12.41 -26.18 3.90
CA MET A 78 12.23 -27.45 4.62
C MET A 78 11.11 -28.27 3.99
N ASN A 79 11.13 -29.61 4.16
CA ASN A 79 10.06 -30.49 3.68
C ASN A 79 8.67 -30.14 4.24
N SER A 80 8.62 -29.44 5.38
CA SER A 80 7.39 -28.99 6.01
C SER A 80 6.82 -27.68 5.44
N THR A 81 7.58 -26.95 4.62
CA THR A 81 7.12 -25.69 4.02
C THR A 81 6.47 -25.93 2.66
N CYS A 82 5.61 -25.00 2.24
CA CYS A 82 4.89 -25.01 0.98
C CYS A 82 5.79 -25.27 -0.24
N MET A 83 6.90 -24.53 -0.37
CA MET A 83 7.86 -24.75 -1.45
C MET A 83 8.65 -26.05 -1.30
N GLY A 84 8.78 -26.58 -0.08
CA GLY A 84 9.35 -27.91 0.16
C GLY A 84 8.55 -29.01 -0.54
N SER A 85 7.22 -28.85 -0.61
CA SER A 85 6.32 -29.81 -1.23
C SER A 85 6.34 -29.77 -2.77
N TRP A 86 6.99 -28.78 -3.39
CA TRP A 86 7.08 -28.66 -4.85
C TRP A 86 8.02 -29.74 -5.47
N ASP A 87 7.48 -30.89 -5.83
CA ASP A 87 7.95 -31.92 -6.77
C ASP A 87 7.55 -31.73 -8.27
N PHE A 88 8.42 -31.10 -9.07
CA PHE A 88 8.19 -30.87 -10.51
C PHE A 88 8.18 -32.14 -11.40
N THR A 89 8.11 -33.35 -10.83
CA THR A 89 7.74 -34.57 -11.58
C THR A 89 6.22 -34.69 -11.79
N VAL A 90 5.43 -33.94 -11.02
CA VAL A 90 3.98 -33.80 -11.18
C VAL A 90 3.66 -32.44 -11.84
N ASP A 91 2.51 -32.33 -12.51
CA ASP A 91 2.08 -31.08 -13.15
C ASP A 91 1.49 -30.10 -12.11
N PRO A 92 1.94 -28.82 -12.04
CA PRO A 92 1.52 -27.88 -10.99
C PRO A 92 0.03 -27.53 -10.99
N CYS A 93 -0.68 -27.71 -12.09
CA CYS A 93 -2.10 -27.42 -12.22
C CYS A 93 -2.95 -28.70 -12.31
N ASP A 94 -2.36 -29.89 -12.22
CA ASP A 94 -3.14 -31.14 -12.26
C ASP A 94 -3.86 -31.39 -10.93
N THR A 95 -5.17 -31.19 -10.97
CA THR A 95 -6.09 -31.36 -9.85
C THR A 95 -6.39 -32.82 -9.53
N ARG A 96 -5.95 -33.79 -10.36
CA ARG A 96 -6.25 -35.23 -10.19
C ARG A 96 -5.23 -35.97 -9.32
N SER A 97 -4.03 -35.41 -9.13
CA SER A 97 -2.91 -36.05 -8.41
C SER A 97 -2.49 -35.30 -7.12
N SER A 98 -3.21 -34.24 -6.71
CA SER A 98 -2.65 -33.16 -5.89
C SER A 98 -3.13 -33.11 -4.44
N SER A 99 -2.85 -34.13 -3.63
CA SER A 99 -2.95 -33.95 -2.16
C SER A 99 -1.71 -33.30 -1.53
N HIS A 100 -0.57 -33.18 -2.25
CA HIS A 100 0.69 -32.66 -1.65
C HIS A 100 1.54 -31.69 -2.50
N PHE A 101 1.38 -31.63 -3.83
CA PHE A 101 2.35 -30.95 -4.71
C PHE A 101 2.10 -29.43 -4.92
N THR A 102 0.87 -28.96 -4.77
CA THR A 102 0.45 -27.63 -5.26
C THR A 102 0.17 -26.64 -4.12
N CYS A 103 0.97 -26.70 -3.06
CA CYS A 103 0.82 -25.68 -2.03
C CYS A 103 1.15 -24.31 -2.64
N GLY A 104 0.25 -23.35 -2.44
CA GLY A 104 0.46 -21.95 -2.81
C GLY A 104 0.38 -21.65 -4.30
N ILE A 105 0.02 -22.60 -5.16
CA ILE A 105 -0.16 -22.39 -6.60
C ILE A 105 -1.65 -22.41 -6.92
N ASP A 106 -2.15 -21.33 -7.50
CA ASP A 106 -3.49 -21.29 -8.08
C ASP A 106 -3.38 -21.30 -9.61
N CYS A 107 -4.30 -22.01 -10.27
CA CYS A 107 -4.32 -22.14 -11.72
C CYS A 107 -5.67 -21.74 -12.32
N SER A 108 -5.65 -21.24 -13.55
CA SER A 108 -6.85 -20.96 -14.32
C SER A 108 -7.60 -22.25 -14.66
N ALA A 109 -8.93 -22.17 -14.79
CA ALA A 109 -9.69 -23.24 -15.43
C ALA A 109 -9.13 -23.51 -16.84
N SER A 110 -9.07 -24.78 -17.23
CA SER A 110 -8.50 -25.21 -18.50
C SER A 110 -9.40 -24.78 -19.66
N ILE A 111 -9.09 -23.66 -20.33
CA ILE A 111 -9.88 -23.13 -21.45
C ILE A 111 -9.47 -23.79 -22.78
N SER A 112 -8.40 -24.59 -22.81
CA SER A 112 -7.88 -25.22 -24.03
C SER A 112 -6.95 -26.43 -23.77
N ASN A 113 -7.21 -27.22 -22.73
CA ASN A 113 -6.28 -28.23 -22.19
C ASN A 113 -4.94 -27.67 -21.65
N ILE A 114 -4.79 -26.34 -21.61
CA ILE A 114 -3.64 -25.66 -21.00
C ILE A 114 -4.13 -24.71 -19.91
N SER A 115 -3.70 -24.96 -18.68
CA SER A 115 -3.86 -24.16 -17.48
C SER A 115 -2.67 -23.20 -17.33
N ARG A 116 -2.94 -22.01 -16.80
CA ARG A 116 -1.94 -20.99 -16.49
C ARG A 116 -1.87 -20.79 -14.99
N VAL A 117 -0.69 -20.48 -14.48
CA VAL A 117 -0.53 -20.09 -13.07
C VAL A 117 -1.10 -18.69 -12.87
N THR A 118 -2.13 -18.60 -12.03
CA THR A 118 -2.84 -17.36 -11.70
C THR A 118 -2.53 -16.88 -10.28
N GLY A 119 -2.04 -17.74 -9.40
CA GLY A 119 -1.67 -17.38 -8.04
C GLY A 119 -0.37 -18.02 -7.59
N LEU A 120 0.47 -17.23 -6.92
CA LEU A 120 1.62 -17.69 -6.13
C LEU A 120 1.49 -17.10 -4.72
N ARG A 121 1.09 -17.95 -3.75
CA ARG A 121 0.81 -17.58 -2.36
C ARG A 121 1.63 -18.47 -1.43
N LEU A 122 2.75 -17.94 -0.97
CA LEU A 122 3.60 -18.62 0.00
C LEU A 122 3.13 -18.31 1.41
N GLU A 123 3.36 -19.22 2.36
CA GLU A 123 2.90 -18.99 3.72
C GLU A 123 3.75 -17.93 4.44
N PRO A 124 3.14 -17.15 5.34
CA PRO A 124 3.89 -16.24 6.20
C PRO A 124 4.71 -17.03 7.23
N ASN A 125 5.81 -16.43 7.68
CA ASN A 125 6.70 -16.94 8.72
C ASN A 125 7.34 -18.32 8.44
N ALA A 126 7.42 -18.74 7.16
CA ALA A 126 8.15 -19.95 6.77
C ALA A 126 9.68 -19.77 6.77
N GLY A 127 10.17 -18.53 6.80
CA GLY A 127 11.59 -18.23 6.83
C GLY A 127 12.26 -18.33 5.46
N TYR A 128 11.50 -18.27 4.36
CA TYR A 128 12.07 -18.26 3.01
C TYR A 128 13.07 -17.12 2.86
N THR A 129 14.27 -17.44 2.40
CA THR A 129 15.32 -16.45 2.18
C THR A 129 15.96 -16.61 0.82
N GLY A 130 16.38 -15.49 0.22
CA GLY A 130 16.86 -15.40 -1.15
C GLY A 130 16.20 -14.27 -1.93
N PRO A 131 16.69 -13.97 -3.15
CA PRO A 131 16.05 -13.01 -4.03
C PRO A 131 14.77 -13.53 -4.68
N LEU A 132 13.84 -12.61 -4.98
CA LEU A 132 12.74 -12.91 -5.88
C LEU A 132 13.27 -12.98 -7.33
N SER A 133 13.22 -14.17 -7.92
CA SER A 133 13.70 -14.41 -9.29
C SER A 133 13.02 -13.50 -10.31
N PRO A 134 13.76 -12.89 -11.28
CA PRO A 134 13.17 -12.17 -12.40
C PRO A 134 12.22 -13.02 -13.25
N ALA A 135 12.33 -14.35 -13.18
CA ALA A 135 11.45 -15.31 -13.84
C ALA A 135 9.98 -15.16 -13.45
N ILE A 136 9.70 -14.54 -12.29
CA ILE A 136 8.32 -14.24 -11.87
C ILE A 136 7.55 -13.45 -12.94
N GLY A 137 8.25 -12.60 -13.70
CA GLY A 137 7.67 -11.83 -14.80
C GLY A 137 7.22 -12.66 -16.01
N ASN A 138 7.56 -13.95 -16.06
CA ASN A 138 7.13 -14.89 -17.10
C ASN A 138 5.77 -15.52 -16.79
N LEU A 139 5.30 -15.44 -15.53
CA LEU A 139 3.93 -15.84 -15.15
C LEU A 139 2.94 -14.77 -15.62
N THR A 140 2.74 -14.68 -16.93
CA THR A 140 1.99 -13.57 -17.56
C THR A 140 0.51 -13.56 -17.22
N ALA A 141 -0.05 -14.69 -16.78
CA ALA A 141 -1.43 -14.82 -16.31
C ALA A 141 -1.59 -14.60 -14.79
N LEU A 142 -0.51 -14.29 -14.07
CA LEU A 142 -0.52 -14.12 -12.62
C LEU A 142 -1.48 -12.98 -12.21
N GLN A 143 -2.40 -13.30 -11.32
CA GLN A 143 -3.41 -12.43 -10.72
C GLN A 143 -3.08 -12.13 -9.25
N GLN A 144 -2.46 -13.06 -8.54
CA GLN A 144 -2.09 -12.90 -7.15
C GLN A 144 -0.65 -13.32 -6.89
N LEU A 145 0.12 -12.45 -6.23
CA LEU A 145 1.44 -12.75 -5.69
C LEU A 145 1.48 -12.32 -4.23
N THR A 146 1.60 -13.29 -3.32
CA THR A 146 1.67 -13.07 -1.88
C THR A 146 2.86 -13.86 -1.32
N ILE A 147 3.90 -13.16 -0.88
CA ILE A 147 5.10 -13.75 -0.27
C ILE A 147 5.51 -13.00 1.02
N SER A 148 4.53 -12.37 1.66
CA SER A 148 4.73 -11.52 2.83
C SER A 148 5.21 -12.29 4.06
N GLU A 149 5.76 -11.57 5.04
CA GLU A 149 6.24 -12.11 6.32
C GLU A 149 7.30 -13.21 6.15
N ASN A 150 8.34 -12.93 5.36
CA ASN A 150 9.45 -13.85 5.12
C ASN A 150 10.79 -13.08 5.13
N ALA A 151 11.87 -13.71 4.68
CA ALA A 151 13.20 -13.11 4.61
C ALA A 151 13.70 -12.95 3.17
N PHE A 152 12.80 -12.68 2.21
CA PHE A 152 13.18 -12.36 0.84
C PHE A 152 13.99 -11.07 0.83
N HIS A 153 15.07 -11.03 0.04
CA HIS A 153 15.99 -9.88 0.01
C HIS A 153 16.44 -9.53 -1.41
N GLY A 154 17.31 -8.53 -1.55
CA GLY A 154 17.72 -8.03 -2.86
C GLY A 154 16.66 -7.11 -3.48
N HIS A 155 16.65 -6.97 -4.81
CA HIS A 155 15.77 -6.02 -5.50
C HIS A 155 14.46 -6.68 -5.92
N ILE A 156 13.37 -5.93 -5.90
CA ILE A 156 12.14 -6.33 -6.61
C ILE A 156 12.44 -6.32 -8.12
N PRO A 157 12.27 -7.44 -8.84
CA PRO A 157 12.65 -7.53 -10.24
C PRO A 157 11.72 -6.68 -11.12
N ALA A 158 12.31 -5.86 -12.00
CA ALA A 158 11.55 -5.00 -12.90
C ALA A 158 10.65 -5.80 -13.87
N THR A 159 10.98 -7.06 -14.15
CA THR A 159 10.19 -7.98 -14.98
C THR A 159 8.83 -8.29 -14.38
N LEU A 160 8.61 -8.11 -13.08
CA LEU A 160 7.28 -8.28 -12.45
C LEU A 160 6.21 -7.38 -13.11
N GLY A 161 6.61 -6.23 -13.67
CA GLY A 161 5.74 -5.36 -14.49
C GLY A 161 5.22 -5.99 -15.80
N ASN A 162 5.61 -7.23 -16.12
CA ASN A 162 5.05 -8.00 -17.23
C ASN A 162 3.77 -8.77 -16.87
N CYS A 163 3.50 -9.01 -15.58
CA CYS A 163 2.30 -9.68 -15.09
C CYS A 163 1.08 -8.75 -15.12
N ARG A 164 0.65 -8.29 -16.31
CA ARG A 164 -0.35 -7.21 -16.45
C ARG A 164 -1.73 -7.54 -15.88
N HIS A 165 -2.02 -8.82 -15.64
CA HIS A 165 -3.25 -9.31 -15.01
C HIS A 165 -3.20 -9.31 -13.48
N LEU A 166 -2.08 -8.90 -12.88
CA LEU A 166 -1.90 -8.91 -11.43
C LEU A 166 -2.92 -7.96 -10.78
N LEU A 167 -3.73 -8.51 -9.87
CA LEU A 167 -4.74 -7.83 -9.07
C LEU A 167 -4.19 -7.54 -7.67
N HIS A 168 -3.48 -8.48 -7.09
CA HIS A 168 -3.00 -8.43 -5.71
C HIS A 168 -1.50 -8.70 -5.65
N LEU A 169 -0.74 -7.73 -5.15
CA LEU A 169 0.71 -7.84 -4.92
C LEU A 169 1.04 -7.51 -3.47
N ASP A 170 1.44 -8.53 -2.71
CA ASP A 170 1.90 -8.38 -1.33
C ASP A 170 3.32 -8.95 -1.16
N LEU A 171 4.26 -8.02 -0.98
CA LEU A 171 5.69 -8.26 -0.73
C LEU A 171 6.10 -7.75 0.66
N SER A 172 5.13 -7.47 1.54
CA SER A 172 5.38 -6.81 2.82
C SER A 172 6.13 -7.68 3.82
N VAL A 173 6.73 -7.04 4.82
CA VAL A 173 7.45 -7.70 5.93
C VAL A 173 8.50 -8.67 5.38
N ASN A 174 9.46 -8.10 4.67
CA ASN A 174 10.58 -8.80 4.04
C ASN A 174 11.84 -7.91 4.15
N SER A 175 12.91 -8.29 3.47
CA SER A 175 14.18 -7.53 3.41
C SER A 175 14.49 -7.03 1.99
N PHE A 176 13.47 -6.76 1.17
CA PHE A 176 13.66 -6.16 -0.15
C PHE A 176 14.34 -4.80 -0.03
N SER A 177 15.25 -4.51 -0.96
CA SER A 177 16.10 -3.33 -0.95
C SER A 177 16.18 -2.71 -2.35
N GLY A 178 16.87 -1.57 -2.47
CA GLY A 178 16.96 -0.85 -3.72
C GLY A 178 15.69 -0.03 -4.00
N ARG A 179 15.44 0.30 -5.27
CA ARG A 179 14.31 1.16 -5.66
C ARG A 179 13.07 0.36 -5.98
N LEU A 180 11.90 0.91 -5.67
CA LEU A 180 10.63 0.38 -6.19
C LEU A 180 10.60 0.52 -7.72
N PRO A 181 10.48 -0.58 -8.50
CA PRO A 181 10.61 -0.51 -9.95
C PRO A 181 9.48 0.29 -10.59
N LYS A 182 9.83 1.28 -11.43
CA LYS A 182 8.84 2.05 -12.21
C LYS A 182 7.98 1.18 -13.12
N SER A 183 8.46 -0.01 -13.51
CA SER A 183 7.75 -0.95 -14.36
C SER A 183 6.48 -1.51 -13.71
N LEU A 184 6.35 -1.44 -12.38
CA LEU A 184 5.11 -1.81 -11.68
C LEU A 184 3.93 -0.91 -12.07
N SER A 185 4.17 0.28 -12.64
CA SER A 185 3.10 1.11 -13.20
C SER A 185 2.41 0.49 -14.43
N ARG A 186 2.94 -0.62 -14.97
CA ARG A 186 2.33 -1.38 -16.07
C ARG A 186 1.27 -2.37 -15.59
N LEU A 187 1.14 -2.58 -14.29
CA LEU A 187 0.16 -3.48 -13.66
C LEU A 187 -1.21 -2.79 -13.60
N SER A 188 -1.80 -2.51 -14.76
CA SER A 188 -3.04 -1.71 -14.86
C SER A 188 -4.25 -2.32 -14.16
N SER A 189 -4.24 -3.63 -13.92
CA SER A 189 -5.31 -4.34 -13.21
C SER A 189 -5.14 -4.35 -11.69
N LEU A 190 -4.00 -3.86 -11.16
CA LEU A 190 -3.67 -3.96 -9.75
C LEU A 190 -4.67 -3.19 -8.88
N THR A 191 -5.23 -3.87 -7.89
CA THR A 191 -6.19 -3.31 -6.91
C THR A 191 -5.56 -3.17 -5.53
N PHE A 192 -4.58 -4.00 -5.20
CA PHE A 192 -3.87 -4.00 -3.93
C PHE A 192 -2.35 -4.08 -4.14
N LEU A 193 -1.62 -3.16 -3.52
CA LEU A 193 -0.16 -3.13 -3.50
C LEU A 193 0.32 -2.95 -2.06
N SER A 194 1.10 -3.92 -1.56
CA SER A 194 1.84 -3.77 -0.32
C SER A 194 3.32 -4.11 -0.52
N VAL A 195 4.17 -3.15 -0.19
CA VAL A 195 5.63 -3.34 -0.05
C VAL A 195 6.10 -2.86 1.32
N ALA A 196 5.18 -2.77 2.28
CA ALA A 196 5.40 -2.29 3.62
C ALA A 196 6.49 -3.08 4.36
N SER A 197 7.16 -2.46 5.32
CA SER A 197 8.15 -3.13 6.18
C SER A 197 9.24 -3.84 5.37
N ASN A 198 9.99 -3.07 4.60
CA ASN A 198 11.14 -3.52 3.81
C ASN A 198 12.28 -2.47 3.91
N ALA A 199 13.36 -2.66 3.16
CA ALA A 199 14.48 -1.72 3.06
C ALA A 199 14.49 -0.96 1.70
N LEU A 200 13.32 -0.71 1.11
CA LEU A 200 13.20 0.00 -0.17
C LEU A 200 13.57 1.48 0.00
N LYS A 201 14.22 2.06 -1.01
CA LYS A 201 14.75 3.42 -0.99
C LYS A 201 14.50 4.18 -2.28
N GLY A 202 14.75 5.49 -2.26
CA GLY A 202 14.54 6.37 -3.41
C GLY A 202 13.08 6.84 -3.53
N PRO A 203 12.72 7.50 -4.66
CA PRO A 203 11.40 8.10 -4.80
C PRO A 203 10.30 7.08 -5.10
N ILE A 204 9.09 7.41 -4.66
CA ILE A 204 7.86 6.76 -5.14
C ILE A 204 7.71 7.10 -6.64
N PRO A 205 7.59 6.11 -7.55
CA PRO A 205 7.53 6.39 -8.99
C PRO A 205 6.30 7.21 -9.37
N SER A 206 6.50 8.37 -9.98
CA SER A 206 5.40 9.23 -10.46
C SER A 206 4.51 8.56 -11.52
N SER A 207 5.01 7.52 -12.20
CA SER A 207 4.24 6.74 -13.16
C SER A 207 3.06 5.99 -12.52
N PHE A 208 3.04 5.81 -11.20
CA PHE A 208 1.96 5.13 -10.47
C PHE A 208 0.63 5.91 -10.52
N ASN A 209 0.67 7.20 -10.86
CA ASN A 209 -0.52 8.02 -11.09
C ASN A 209 -1.49 7.43 -12.14
N HIS A 210 -1.06 6.45 -12.96
CA HIS A 210 -1.89 5.77 -13.96
C HIS A 210 -2.55 4.47 -13.46
N LEU A 211 -2.29 4.01 -12.23
CA LEU A 211 -2.87 2.80 -11.66
C LEU A 211 -4.31 3.06 -11.20
N LYS A 212 -5.21 3.23 -12.18
CA LYS A 212 -6.59 3.68 -11.96
C LYS A 212 -7.43 2.73 -11.10
N ASN A 213 -7.10 1.45 -11.12
CA ASN A 213 -7.81 0.41 -10.37
C ASN A 213 -7.25 0.19 -8.95
N LEU A 214 -6.12 0.82 -8.60
CA LEU A 214 -5.50 0.60 -7.30
C LEU A 214 -6.37 1.22 -6.21
N THR A 215 -6.73 0.40 -5.22
CA THR A 215 -7.59 0.78 -4.09
C THR A 215 -6.81 0.93 -2.80
N HIS A 216 -5.80 0.08 -2.60
CA HIS A 216 -5.00 0.05 -1.38
C HIS A 216 -3.52 0.08 -1.74
N MET A 217 -2.80 1.01 -1.13
CA MET A 217 -1.37 1.20 -1.34
C MET A 217 -0.65 1.36 -0.01
N TYR A 218 0.13 0.35 0.36
CA TYR A 218 0.93 0.31 1.59
C TYR A 218 2.42 0.38 1.23
N LEU A 219 3.05 1.48 1.63
CA LEU A 219 4.47 1.81 1.44
C LEU A 219 5.20 2.04 2.77
N ASP A 220 4.52 1.85 3.88
CA ASP A 220 5.01 2.20 5.20
C ASP A 220 6.25 1.41 5.62
N ASN A 221 6.99 1.94 6.59
CA ASN A 221 8.16 1.30 7.19
C ASN A 221 9.21 0.91 6.12
N ASN A 222 9.69 1.91 5.39
CA ASN A 222 10.73 1.78 4.36
C ASN A 222 11.68 3.00 4.46
N HIS A 223 12.54 3.17 3.47
CA HIS A 223 13.45 4.32 3.33
C HIS A 223 13.12 5.15 2.08
N PHE A 224 11.84 5.23 1.69
CA PHE A 224 11.41 6.06 0.57
C PHE A 224 11.75 7.52 0.84
N SER A 225 12.23 8.22 -0.18
CA SER A 225 12.80 9.57 -0.08
C SER A 225 12.34 10.46 -1.22
N GLY A 226 12.39 11.78 -1.04
CA GLY A 226 11.94 12.73 -2.05
C GLY A 226 10.43 12.96 -1.98
N HIS A 227 9.86 13.55 -3.03
CA HIS A 227 8.46 13.99 -3.01
C HIS A 227 7.49 12.84 -3.24
N ILE A 228 6.33 12.90 -2.59
CA ILE A 228 5.18 12.08 -2.97
C ILE A 228 4.65 12.67 -4.29
N PRO A 229 4.60 11.90 -5.39
CA PRO A 229 4.08 12.40 -6.66
C PRO A 229 2.58 12.68 -6.56
N SER A 230 2.03 13.45 -7.51
CA SER A 230 0.57 13.57 -7.64
C SER A 230 -0.07 12.19 -7.82
N LEU A 231 -1.14 11.93 -7.07
CA LEU A 231 -1.90 10.68 -7.08
C LEU A 231 -3.32 10.87 -7.62
N SER A 232 -3.65 12.08 -8.09
CA SER A 232 -4.99 12.46 -8.58
C SER A 232 -5.53 11.57 -9.71
N GLY A 233 -4.67 10.91 -10.48
CA GLY A 233 -5.04 9.98 -11.54
C GLY A 233 -5.42 8.58 -11.06
N MET A 234 -5.13 8.23 -9.80
CA MET A 234 -5.47 6.96 -9.18
C MET A 234 -6.91 6.99 -8.69
N SER A 235 -7.85 7.03 -9.64
CA SER A 235 -9.28 7.32 -9.40
C SER A 235 -9.99 6.37 -8.43
N SER A 236 -9.45 5.19 -8.14
CA SER A 236 -10.04 4.22 -7.20
C SER A 236 -9.30 4.12 -5.86
N LEU A 237 -8.29 4.95 -5.61
CA LEU A 237 -7.46 4.84 -4.40
C LEU A 237 -8.25 5.28 -3.16
N ILE A 238 -8.43 4.34 -2.23
CA ILE A 238 -9.19 4.52 -0.99
C ILE A 238 -8.24 4.65 0.20
N TYR A 239 -7.18 3.85 0.22
CA TYR A 239 -6.23 3.75 1.34
C TYR A 239 -4.80 4.02 0.86
N LEU A 240 -4.15 5.00 1.48
CA LEU A 240 -2.73 5.29 1.32
C LEU A 240 -2.06 5.33 2.69
N ASP A 241 -1.11 4.43 2.90
CA ASP A 241 -0.16 4.53 4.01
C ASP A 241 1.27 4.56 3.46
N ALA A 242 1.95 5.67 3.71
CA ALA A 242 3.37 5.86 3.40
C ALA A 242 4.14 6.34 4.64
N SER A 243 3.65 5.95 5.83
CA SER A 243 4.24 6.34 7.11
C SER A 243 5.62 5.75 7.35
N ASN A 244 6.39 6.34 8.26
CA ASN A 244 7.71 5.83 8.67
C ASN A 244 8.65 5.66 7.46
N ASN A 245 8.88 6.77 6.76
CA ASN A 245 9.79 6.89 5.62
C ASN A 245 10.60 8.20 5.74
N ALA A 246 11.39 8.52 4.72
CA ALA A 246 12.15 9.78 4.62
C ALA A 246 11.56 10.71 3.52
N LEU A 247 10.23 10.70 3.35
CA LEU A 247 9.55 11.50 2.32
C LEU A 247 9.61 12.99 2.66
N THR A 248 9.79 13.82 1.65
CA THR A 248 10.02 15.27 1.78
C THR A 248 9.04 16.06 0.92
N GLY A 249 8.98 17.37 1.11
CA GLY A 249 8.18 18.28 0.29
C GLY A 249 6.73 18.35 0.74
N THR A 250 5.86 18.92 -0.08
CA THR A 250 4.46 19.18 0.28
C THR A 250 3.57 17.95 0.14
N LEU A 251 2.38 18.01 0.75
CA LEU A 251 1.33 17.02 0.52
C LEU A 251 0.99 16.93 -0.99
N PRO A 252 0.79 15.71 -1.54
CA PRO A 252 0.46 15.52 -2.95
C PRO A 252 -0.99 15.90 -3.23
N THR A 253 -1.31 16.10 -4.51
CA THR A 253 -2.71 16.12 -4.96
C THR A 253 -3.27 14.69 -4.89
N LEU A 254 -4.36 14.53 -4.15
CA LEU A 254 -5.02 13.24 -3.91
C LEU A 254 -6.27 13.07 -4.79
N PRO A 255 -6.67 11.82 -5.11
CA PRO A 255 -7.96 11.55 -5.75
C PRO A 255 -9.11 11.76 -4.76
N SER A 256 -10.30 12.13 -5.26
CA SER A 256 -11.48 12.37 -4.41
C SER A 256 -12.03 11.12 -3.72
N THR A 257 -11.56 9.93 -4.12
CA THR A 257 -11.93 8.63 -3.55
C THR A 257 -11.19 8.28 -2.26
N ILE A 258 -10.14 9.03 -1.91
CA ILE A 258 -9.34 8.74 -0.72
C ILE A 258 -10.19 8.84 0.55
N SER A 259 -10.11 7.80 1.38
CA SER A 259 -10.80 7.73 2.66
C SER A 259 -9.83 7.71 3.83
N LEU A 260 -8.65 7.11 3.64
CA LEU A 260 -7.65 6.98 4.68
C LEU A 260 -6.27 7.41 4.16
N LEU A 261 -5.74 8.46 4.78
CA LEU A 261 -4.45 9.05 4.46
C LEU A 261 -3.52 9.00 5.68
N VAL A 262 -2.54 8.10 5.67
CA VAL A 262 -1.49 8.00 6.70
C VAL A 262 -0.14 8.38 6.10
N LEU A 263 0.40 9.52 6.52
CA LEU A 263 1.73 10.00 6.11
C LEU A 263 2.61 10.30 7.33
N ARG A 264 2.27 9.77 8.51
CA ARG A 264 2.97 10.03 9.76
C ARG A 264 4.46 9.65 9.71
N THR A 265 5.28 10.33 10.50
CA THR A 265 6.71 10.04 10.66
C THR A 265 7.44 10.11 9.32
N ASN A 266 7.48 11.32 8.75
CA ASN A 266 8.18 11.68 7.53
C ASN A 266 8.80 13.09 7.69
N HIS A 267 9.33 13.66 6.62
CA HIS A 267 9.88 15.03 6.58
C HIS A 267 9.04 15.96 5.68
N LEU A 268 7.72 15.80 5.68
CA LEU A 268 6.82 16.61 4.85
C LEU A 268 6.79 18.05 5.37
N THR A 269 6.77 19.01 4.46
CA THR A 269 6.84 20.46 4.73
C THR A 269 5.69 21.21 4.06
N GLY A 270 5.57 22.50 4.34
CA GLY A 270 4.58 23.37 3.72
C GLY A 270 3.21 23.30 4.41
N HIS A 271 2.17 23.74 3.70
CA HIS A 271 0.84 23.96 4.26
C HIS A 271 -0.13 22.83 3.89
N LEU A 272 -1.21 22.68 4.68
CA LEU A 272 -2.35 21.85 4.27
C LEU A 272 -3.00 22.48 3.02
N PRO A 273 -3.13 21.75 1.89
CA PRO A 273 -3.65 22.34 0.67
C PRO A 273 -5.17 22.53 0.75
N PRO A 274 -5.72 23.64 0.19
CA PRO A 274 -7.17 23.89 0.17
C PRO A 274 -7.99 22.79 -0.55
N SER A 275 -7.35 22.01 -1.43
CA SER A 275 -7.99 20.89 -2.13
C SER A 275 -8.49 19.78 -1.19
N LEU A 276 -7.99 19.70 0.05
CA LEU A 276 -8.51 18.78 1.07
C LEU A 276 -10.00 18.98 1.34
N LYS A 277 -10.53 20.20 1.13
CA LYS A 277 -11.97 20.51 1.24
C LYS A 277 -12.84 19.64 0.32
N ASN A 278 -12.30 19.20 -0.82
CA ASN A 278 -13.04 18.43 -1.82
C ASN A 278 -13.04 16.92 -1.57
N LEU A 279 -12.33 16.44 -0.54
CA LEU A 279 -12.13 15.03 -0.25
C LEU A 279 -13.20 14.55 0.74
N THR A 280 -14.45 14.55 0.32
CA THR A 280 -15.61 14.33 1.19
C THR A 280 -15.72 12.91 1.75
N LEU A 281 -14.98 11.95 1.20
CA LEU A 281 -14.92 10.55 1.68
C LEU A 281 -13.84 10.31 2.75
N LEU A 282 -13.02 11.32 3.07
CA LEU A 282 -11.99 11.21 4.10
C LEU A 282 -12.60 10.89 5.46
N GLN A 283 -12.11 9.81 6.06
CA GLN A 283 -12.42 9.35 7.41
C GLN A 283 -11.25 9.56 8.35
N VAL A 284 -10.02 9.41 7.86
CA VAL A 284 -8.80 9.52 8.66
C VAL A 284 -7.74 10.32 7.91
N ILE A 285 -7.21 11.33 8.60
CA ILE A 285 -6.00 12.03 8.21
C ILE A 285 -5.00 11.89 9.37
N ASP A 286 -3.89 11.20 9.12
CA ASP A 286 -2.78 11.10 10.08
C ASP A 286 -1.48 11.61 9.45
N LEU A 287 -1.11 12.82 9.86
CA LEU A 287 0.10 13.53 9.44
C LEU A 287 1.06 13.76 10.60
N HIS A 288 0.91 12.97 11.68
CA HIS A 288 1.74 13.05 12.87
C HIS A 288 3.23 13.06 12.56
N HIS A 289 4.03 13.83 13.29
CA HIS A 289 5.51 13.80 13.19
C HIS A 289 6.00 14.13 11.77
N ASN A 290 5.79 15.38 11.37
CA ASN A 290 6.27 15.98 10.13
C ASN A 290 6.72 17.43 10.41
N HIS A 291 7.04 18.19 9.38
CA HIS A 291 7.43 19.60 9.43
C HIS A 291 6.38 20.52 8.76
N LEU A 292 5.09 20.16 8.88
CA LEU A 292 4.01 20.95 8.28
C LEU A 292 3.79 22.25 9.06
N THR A 293 3.54 23.32 8.34
CA THR A 293 3.47 24.70 8.86
C THR A 293 2.15 25.38 8.53
N GLY A 294 1.94 26.55 9.13
CA GLY A 294 0.86 27.48 8.76
C GLY A 294 -0.39 27.32 9.61
N THR A 295 -1.53 27.67 9.02
CA THR A 295 -2.83 27.68 9.70
C THR A 295 -3.64 26.43 9.37
N ILE A 296 -4.23 25.82 10.39
CA ILE A 296 -5.18 24.72 10.20
C ILE A 296 -6.54 25.30 9.82
N SER A 297 -6.94 25.09 8.58
CA SER A 297 -8.18 25.64 8.05
C SER A 297 -9.43 24.97 8.60
N SER A 298 -10.47 25.78 8.76
CA SER A 298 -11.67 25.42 9.50
C SER A 298 -12.54 24.36 8.80
N PHE A 299 -12.43 24.22 7.48
CA PHE A 299 -13.16 23.21 6.70
C PHE A 299 -12.80 21.76 7.09
N LEU A 300 -11.60 21.51 7.66
CA LEU A 300 -11.22 20.17 8.08
C LEU A 300 -12.15 19.64 9.17
N TYR A 301 -12.63 20.54 10.02
CA TYR A 301 -13.53 20.23 11.11
C TYR A 301 -14.96 19.92 10.65
N SER A 302 -15.35 20.37 9.45
CA SER A 302 -16.67 20.18 8.87
C SER A 302 -16.69 19.18 7.71
N LEU A 303 -15.59 18.46 7.46
CA LEU A 303 -15.60 17.36 6.50
C LEU A 303 -16.61 16.29 6.94
N PRO A 304 -17.53 15.87 6.06
CA PRO A 304 -18.76 15.16 6.47
C PRO A 304 -18.52 13.74 6.98
N ASN A 305 -17.37 13.13 6.67
CA ASN A 305 -17.05 11.76 7.08
C ASN A 305 -15.80 11.70 7.96
N LEU A 306 -15.15 12.84 8.27
CA LEU A 306 -13.86 12.83 8.95
C LEU A 306 -14.05 12.46 10.42
N GLN A 307 -13.46 11.35 10.83
CA GLN A 307 -13.55 10.81 12.19
C GLN A 307 -12.27 11.03 12.98
N THR A 308 -11.11 10.93 12.33
CA THR A 308 -9.80 11.09 12.99
C THR A 308 -8.95 12.13 12.27
N LEU A 309 -8.55 13.15 13.01
CA LEU A 309 -7.60 14.17 12.57
C LEU A 309 -6.39 14.18 13.53
N ASN A 310 -5.25 13.68 13.05
CA ASN A 310 -3.99 13.71 13.78
C ASN A 310 -2.97 14.58 13.04
N LEU A 311 -2.72 15.76 13.57
CA LEU A 311 -1.72 16.73 13.09
C LEU A 311 -0.64 16.98 14.14
N SER A 312 -0.52 16.09 15.14
CA SER A 312 0.42 16.25 16.24
C SER A 312 1.88 16.23 15.78
N GLN A 313 2.79 16.82 16.57
CA GLN A 313 4.23 16.88 16.25
C GLN A 313 4.49 17.48 14.87
N ASN A 314 4.02 18.70 14.66
CA ASN A 314 4.25 19.52 13.48
C ASN A 314 4.62 20.95 13.89
N GLU A 315 4.60 21.90 12.96
CA GLU A 315 4.97 23.29 13.16
C GLU A 315 3.80 24.25 12.85
N PHE A 316 2.55 23.81 13.02
CA PHE A 316 1.37 24.66 12.85
C PHE A 316 1.35 25.79 13.90
N THR A 317 0.98 27.00 13.48
CA THR A 317 1.03 28.21 14.31
C THR A 317 -0.33 28.80 14.66
N ALA A 318 -1.38 28.42 13.92
CA ALA A 318 -2.73 28.94 14.14
C ALA A 318 -3.80 27.94 13.71
N MET A 319 -5.03 28.18 14.18
CA MET A 319 -6.24 27.53 13.70
C MET A 319 -7.24 28.60 13.28
N GLU A 320 -7.90 28.40 12.14
CA GLU A 320 -9.02 29.25 11.76
C GLU A 320 -10.19 29.04 12.72
N ASN A 321 -10.82 30.15 13.14
CA ASN A 321 -12.02 30.08 13.93
C ASN A 321 -13.20 29.59 13.06
N PHE A 322 -13.95 28.63 13.56
CA PHE A 322 -15.17 28.17 12.91
C PHE A 322 -16.37 28.89 13.53
N GLY A 323 -17.00 29.78 12.74
CA GLY A 323 -18.31 30.33 13.10
C GLY A 323 -19.36 29.25 12.94
N PHE A 324 -20.15 29.01 13.99
CA PHE A 324 -21.23 28.01 13.96
C PHE A 324 -22.18 28.26 12.78
N LEU A 325 -22.28 27.29 11.86
CA LEU A 325 -23.48 27.08 11.05
C LEU A 325 -24.30 25.98 11.74
N PRO A 326 -25.52 26.26 12.24
CA PRO A 326 -26.33 25.37 13.08
C PRO A 326 -26.70 23.98 12.51
N GLU A 327 -26.37 23.67 11.25
CA GLU A 327 -26.81 22.46 10.54
C GLU A 327 -25.68 21.50 10.15
N GLU A 328 -24.40 21.84 10.31
CA GLU A 328 -23.28 20.97 9.94
C GLU A 328 -22.86 20.06 11.11
N LYS A 329 -23.33 18.81 11.12
CA LYS A 329 -22.89 17.80 12.09
C LYS A 329 -21.49 17.29 11.71
N SER A 330 -20.50 17.56 12.56
CA SER A 330 -19.15 16.99 12.44
C SER A 330 -19.14 15.53 12.92
N GLU A 331 -18.48 14.66 12.15
CA GLU A 331 -18.29 13.24 12.48
C GLU A 331 -17.01 12.96 13.29
N LEU A 332 -16.28 14.01 13.67
CA LEU A 332 -15.00 13.88 14.37
C LEU A 332 -15.17 13.17 15.72
N LEU A 333 -14.41 12.08 15.87
CA LEU A 333 -14.26 11.30 17.10
C LEU A 333 -12.96 11.67 17.82
N SER A 334 -11.90 11.98 17.07
CA SER A 334 -10.58 12.24 17.61
C SER A 334 -9.89 13.39 16.89
N VAL A 335 -9.42 14.37 17.67
CA VAL A 335 -8.59 15.48 17.22
C VAL A 335 -7.33 15.54 18.08
N ASP A 336 -6.17 15.35 17.45
CA ASP A 336 -4.86 15.50 18.08
C ASP A 336 -4.02 16.54 17.35
N LEU A 337 -3.80 17.67 18.00
CA LEU A 337 -2.98 18.79 17.53
C LEU A 337 -1.78 19.03 18.46
N SER A 338 -1.44 18.05 19.29
CA SER A 338 -0.40 18.14 20.31
C SER A 338 0.97 18.45 19.71
N PHE A 339 1.86 19.08 20.46
CA PHE A 339 3.24 19.36 20.03
C PHE A 339 3.29 20.15 18.72
N ASN A 340 2.61 21.29 18.70
CA ASN A 340 2.70 22.29 17.63
C ASN A 340 3.09 23.64 18.25
N ARG A 341 3.01 24.73 17.47
CA ARG A 341 3.26 26.10 17.93
C ARG A 341 1.97 26.93 17.87
N ILE A 342 0.81 26.30 18.07
CA ILE A 342 -0.49 26.93 17.84
C ILE A 342 -0.75 28.00 18.90
N MET A 343 -0.95 29.23 18.45
CA MET A 343 -1.25 30.40 19.27
C MET A 343 -2.76 30.68 19.33
N GLY A 344 -3.14 31.59 20.22
CA GLY A 344 -4.52 32.04 20.40
C GLY A 344 -5.19 31.44 21.64
N THR A 345 -6.51 31.45 21.67
CA THR A 345 -7.32 30.87 22.74
C THR A 345 -7.88 29.52 22.31
N LEU A 346 -8.31 28.70 23.28
CA LEU A 346 -8.99 27.44 22.99
C LEU A 346 -10.34 27.70 22.28
N PRO A 347 -10.59 27.10 21.10
CA PRO A 347 -11.82 27.34 20.35
C PRO A 347 -13.00 26.60 20.98
N SER A 348 -14.03 27.33 21.41
CA SER A 348 -15.25 26.74 22.00
C SER A 348 -16.00 25.80 21.06
N SER A 349 -15.82 25.95 19.75
CA SER A 349 -16.46 25.12 18.71
C SER A 349 -16.04 23.65 18.77
N LEU A 350 -14.78 23.34 19.11
CA LEU A 350 -14.33 21.94 19.26
C LEU A 350 -15.11 21.21 20.37
N ALA A 351 -15.37 21.89 21.49
CA ALA A 351 -16.14 21.32 22.59
C ALA A 351 -17.64 21.21 22.30
N ALA A 352 -18.13 21.76 21.19
CA ALA A 352 -19.52 21.68 20.80
C ALA A 352 -19.76 20.61 19.70
N MET A 353 -18.71 19.99 19.18
CA MET A 353 -18.82 18.81 18.30
C MET A 353 -19.45 17.65 19.08
N GLU A 354 -20.58 17.13 18.60
CA GLU A 354 -21.35 16.10 19.30
C GLU A 354 -20.53 14.81 19.50
N ARG A 355 -19.84 14.36 18.45
CA ARG A 355 -19.17 13.06 18.42
C ARG A 355 -17.75 13.02 18.99
N LEU A 356 -17.17 14.17 19.32
CA LEU A 356 -15.77 14.24 19.74
C LEU A 356 -15.55 13.52 21.09
N ARG A 357 -14.63 12.54 21.10
CA ARG A 357 -14.25 11.73 22.26
C ARG A 357 -12.84 12.01 22.74
N VAL A 358 -11.93 12.29 21.82
CA VAL A 358 -10.52 12.53 22.11
C VAL A 358 -10.16 13.92 21.62
N LEU A 359 -9.70 14.76 22.54
CA LEU A 359 -9.17 16.08 22.22
C LEU A 359 -7.82 16.26 22.89
N ALA A 360 -6.77 16.34 22.08
CA ALA A 360 -5.41 16.54 22.54
C ALA A 360 -4.81 17.81 21.91
N LEU A 361 -4.52 18.79 22.76
CA LEU A 361 -3.97 20.10 22.41
C LEU A 361 -2.69 20.41 23.20
N ARG A 362 -2.06 19.39 23.80
CA ARG A 362 -0.93 19.57 24.71
C ARG A 362 0.31 20.13 24.00
N SER A 363 1.21 20.75 24.75
CA SER A 363 2.47 21.31 24.22
C SER A 363 2.22 22.20 23.00
N ASN A 364 1.48 23.28 23.23
CA ASN A 364 1.18 24.35 22.26
C ASN A 364 1.37 25.72 22.93
N MET A 365 0.96 26.79 22.25
CA MET A 365 1.04 28.17 22.74
C MET A 365 -0.35 28.75 23.09
N PHE A 366 -1.32 27.91 23.47
CA PHE A 366 -2.65 28.39 23.82
C PHE A 366 -2.64 29.23 25.09
N THR A 367 -3.42 30.32 25.08
CA THR A 367 -3.56 31.30 26.17
C THR A 367 -5.02 31.46 26.57
N GLY A 368 -5.26 32.23 27.64
CA GLY A 368 -6.61 32.48 28.16
C GLY A 368 -7.13 31.34 29.02
N GLY A 369 -8.39 31.46 29.45
CA GLY A 369 -9.05 30.46 30.30
C GLY A 369 -9.46 29.22 29.53
N ILE A 370 -9.59 28.10 30.25
CA ILE A 370 -10.24 26.89 29.74
C ILE A 370 -11.74 27.20 29.58
N PRO A 371 -12.31 27.15 28.35
CA PRO A 371 -13.71 27.49 28.16
C PRO A 371 -14.64 26.53 28.92
N TYR A 372 -15.73 27.06 29.48
CA TYR A 372 -16.69 26.27 30.26
C TYR A 372 -17.32 25.12 29.43
N SER A 373 -17.43 25.28 28.11
CA SER A 373 -17.92 24.23 27.20
C SER A 373 -17.07 22.97 27.21
N TYR A 374 -15.74 23.10 27.30
CA TYR A 374 -14.82 21.95 27.42
C TYR A 374 -15.09 21.19 28.72
N ALA A 375 -15.29 21.94 29.80
CA ALA A 375 -15.58 21.37 31.11
C ALA A 375 -16.92 20.64 31.15
N LEU A 376 -17.97 21.23 30.55
CA LEU A 376 -19.27 20.58 30.43
C LEU A 376 -19.18 19.28 29.63
N LYS A 377 -18.54 19.28 28.46
CA LYS A 377 -18.44 18.08 27.63
C LYS A 377 -17.57 17.00 28.29
N ALA A 378 -16.53 17.39 29.04
CA ALA A 378 -15.70 16.46 29.81
C ALA A 378 -16.39 15.91 31.07
N ALA A 379 -17.34 16.64 31.66
CA ALA A 379 -18.04 16.22 32.89
C ALA A 379 -19.43 15.61 32.64
N SER A 380 -19.86 15.51 31.37
CA SER A 380 -21.19 15.00 31.02
C SER A 380 -21.34 13.53 31.41
N SER A 381 -22.10 13.26 32.47
CA SER A 381 -22.41 11.90 32.94
C SER A 381 -23.78 11.40 32.45
N ILE A 382 -24.40 12.10 31.49
CA ILE A 382 -25.73 11.76 30.97
C ILE A 382 -25.60 10.49 30.13
N ALA A 383 -26.34 9.43 30.50
CA ALA A 383 -26.43 8.20 29.73
C ALA A 383 -26.93 8.50 28.31
N GLY A 384 -26.15 8.14 27.29
CA GLY A 384 -26.42 8.46 25.89
C GLY A 384 -25.88 9.82 25.41
N SER A 385 -25.31 10.65 26.29
CA SER A 385 -24.53 11.82 25.88
C SER A 385 -23.08 11.42 25.56
N GLU A 386 -22.59 11.96 24.46
CA GLU A 386 -21.29 11.65 23.87
C GLU A 386 -20.16 12.46 24.57
N GLN A 387 -19.82 12.06 25.80
CA GLN A 387 -18.78 12.68 26.65
C GLN A 387 -17.38 12.59 26.00
N LEU A 388 -16.51 13.57 26.28
CA LEU A 388 -15.07 13.38 26.04
C LEU A 388 -14.57 12.23 26.92
N GLY A 389 -13.90 11.25 26.33
CA GLY A 389 -13.14 10.24 27.09
C GLY A 389 -11.71 10.68 27.36
N GLN A 390 -11.17 11.61 26.54
CA GLN A 390 -9.81 12.11 26.69
C GLN A 390 -9.70 13.62 26.44
N LEU A 391 -9.08 14.35 27.37
CA LEU A 391 -8.79 15.78 27.26
C LEU A 391 -7.38 16.12 27.74
N TYR A 392 -6.48 16.46 26.82
CA TYR A 392 -5.11 16.85 27.15
C TYR A 392 -4.85 18.30 26.77
N LEU A 393 -4.68 19.15 27.78
CA LEU A 393 -4.36 20.58 27.61
C LEU A 393 -3.05 20.94 28.32
N ASP A 394 -2.29 19.94 28.76
CA ASP A 394 -1.04 20.13 29.48
C ASP A 394 0.01 20.85 28.63
N ASP A 395 0.95 21.50 29.31
CA ASP A 395 2.06 22.23 28.67
C ASP A 395 1.63 23.32 27.69
N ASN A 396 0.68 24.17 28.11
CA ASN A 396 0.27 25.37 27.40
C ASN A 396 0.48 26.62 28.28
N TYR A 397 -0.09 27.77 27.90
CA TYR A 397 -0.07 29.01 28.68
C TYR A 397 -1.49 29.39 29.14
N LEU A 398 -2.35 28.40 29.38
CA LEU A 398 -3.72 28.61 29.84
C LEU A 398 -3.71 29.20 31.25
N SER A 399 -4.59 30.16 31.52
CA SER A 399 -4.61 30.94 32.76
C SER A 399 -6.00 31.01 33.39
N GLY A 400 -6.10 31.59 34.59
CA GLY A 400 -7.36 31.66 35.34
C GLY A 400 -7.66 30.40 36.14
N GLU A 401 -8.92 30.24 36.52
CA GLU A 401 -9.40 29.12 37.34
C GLU A 401 -9.74 27.90 36.48
N ILE A 402 -9.59 26.70 37.04
CA ILE A 402 -10.10 25.47 36.44
C ILE A 402 -11.64 25.49 36.55
N PRO A 403 -12.39 25.38 35.45
CA PRO A 403 -13.85 25.36 35.50
C PRO A 403 -14.41 24.27 36.41
N ARG A 404 -15.41 24.62 37.24
CA ARG A 404 -16.00 23.72 38.25
C ARG A 404 -16.36 22.31 37.76
N PRO A 405 -16.94 22.10 36.57
CA PRO A 405 -17.27 20.75 36.11
C PRO A 405 -16.06 19.82 36.01
N LEU A 406 -14.87 20.34 35.64
CA LEU A 406 -13.63 19.55 35.57
C LEU A 406 -13.13 19.12 36.96
N LEU A 407 -13.50 19.84 38.02
CA LEU A 407 -13.11 19.48 39.39
C LEU A 407 -13.77 18.18 39.86
N ASN A 408 -14.91 17.82 39.24
CA ASN A 408 -15.72 16.67 39.62
C ASN A 408 -15.53 15.45 38.72
N VAL A 409 -14.69 15.55 37.68
CA VAL A 409 -14.40 14.42 36.77
C VAL A 409 -13.50 13.42 37.50
N SER A 410 -13.94 12.18 37.62
CA SER A 410 -13.15 11.08 38.18
C SER A 410 -12.20 10.48 37.14
N ALA A 411 -11.19 9.75 37.61
CA ALA A 411 -10.24 9.03 36.74
C ALA A 411 -10.86 7.80 36.06
N ASP A 412 -12.04 7.37 36.51
CA ASP A 412 -12.65 6.12 36.04
C ASP A 412 -13.16 6.29 34.61
N GLY A 413 -12.40 5.76 33.65
CA GLY A 413 -12.74 5.81 32.22
C GLY A 413 -12.40 7.13 31.52
N PHE A 414 -11.92 8.14 32.24
CA PHE A 414 -11.50 9.44 31.67
C PHE A 414 -9.98 9.60 31.73
N ARG A 415 -9.36 10.12 30.67
CA ARG A 415 -7.92 10.46 30.65
C ARG A 415 -7.72 11.94 30.38
N GLY A 416 -6.86 12.60 31.15
CA GLY A 416 -6.56 13.99 30.86
C GLY A 416 -5.45 14.56 31.71
N ASN A 417 -4.99 15.74 31.32
CA ASN A 417 -3.88 16.42 31.99
C ASN A 417 -3.97 17.95 31.78
N LEU A 418 -3.74 18.70 32.86
CA LEU A 418 -3.71 20.17 32.90
C LEU A 418 -2.40 20.73 33.49
N VAL A 419 -1.41 19.88 33.78
CA VAL A 419 -0.12 20.32 34.35
C VAL A 419 0.64 21.20 33.37
N ARG A 420 1.66 21.92 33.86
CA ARG A 420 2.47 22.84 33.07
C ARG A 420 1.65 23.90 32.31
N ASN A 421 0.63 24.47 32.94
CA ASN A 421 -0.06 25.67 32.46
C ASN A 421 0.24 26.88 33.38
N CYS A 422 -0.48 27.98 33.20
CA CYS A 422 -0.43 29.19 34.02
C CYS A 422 -1.71 29.36 34.87
N LEU A 423 -2.32 28.25 35.27
CA LEU A 423 -3.56 28.21 36.04
C LEU A 423 -3.31 28.69 37.48
N GLN A 424 -4.28 29.39 38.07
CA GLN A 424 -4.15 29.96 39.42
C GLN A 424 -3.97 28.88 40.50
N SER A 425 -4.60 27.72 40.33
CA SER A 425 -4.51 26.59 41.22
C SER A 425 -4.73 25.28 40.46
N CYS A 426 -3.89 24.28 40.73
CA CYS A 426 -4.01 22.93 40.20
C CYS A 426 -3.57 21.96 41.31
N PRO A 427 -4.45 21.67 42.29
CA PRO A 427 -4.08 20.91 43.48
C PRO A 427 -3.78 19.46 43.11
N ALA A 428 -2.77 18.84 43.72
CA ALA A 428 -2.38 17.45 43.45
C ALA A 428 -3.49 16.41 43.73
N SER A 429 -4.50 16.79 44.52
CA SER A 429 -5.70 15.98 44.73
C SER A 429 -6.59 15.87 43.49
N LEU A 430 -6.56 16.87 42.60
CA LEU A 430 -7.33 16.86 41.36
C LEU A 430 -6.67 15.93 40.33
N PHE A 431 -7.44 15.01 39.77
CA PHE A 431 -6.98 14.01 38.79
C PHE A 431 -6.14 14.62 37.66
N PHE A 432 -6.64 15.70 37.05
CA PHE A 432 -5.98 16.42 35.96
C PHE A 432 -4.63 17.06 36.31
N CYS A 433 -4.36 17.25 37.61
CA CYS A 433 -3.14 17.90 38.11
C CYS A 433 -2.11 16.89 38.62
N LYS A 434 -2.40 15.58 38.52
CA LYS A 434 -1.45 14.54 38.92
C LYS A 434 -0.29 14.48 37.92
N GLY A 435 0.94 14.45 38.44
CA GLY A 435 2.13 14.22 37.62
C GLY A 435 2.95 15.46 37.23
N GLY A 436 2.65 16.66 37.75
CA GLY A 436 3.50 17.83 37.51
C GLY A 436 2.98 19.13 38.12
N ALA A 437 3.87 20.13 38.22
CA ALA A 437 3.53 21.48 38.67
C ALA A 437 3.03 22.36 37.50
N GLN A 438 2.37 23.47 37.85
CA GLN A 438 2.12 24.57 36.91
C GLN A 438 3.45 25.29 36.58
N LYS A 439 3.47 26.00 35.44
CA LYS A 439 4.59 26.85 35.04
C LYS A 439 4.83 27.94 36.08
N SER A 440 6.09 28.32 36.25
CA SER A 440 6.47 29.45 37.11
C SER A 440 5.95 30.78 36.56
N PRO A 441 5.82 31.83 37.39
CA PRO A 441 5.45 33.17 36.92
C PRO A 441 6.39 33.75 35.86
N ARG A 442 7.65 33.28 35.78
CA ARG A 442 8.60 33.68 34.74
C ARG A 442 8.26 33.02 33.40
N GLU A 443 8.00 31.71 33.41
CA GLU A 443 7.59 30.96 32.21
C GLU A 443 6.25 31.48 31.66
N CYS A 444 5.32 31.87 32.53
CA CYS A 444 4.01 32.41 32.12
C CYS A 444 4.05 33.79 31.43
N LYS A 445 5.18 34.50 31.45
CA LYS A 445 5.35 35.80 30.77
C LYS A 445 5.81 35.69 29.32
N VAL A 446 6.21 34.50 28.87
CA VAL A 446 6.95 34.27 27.62
C VAL A 446 6.15 34.34 26.29
N PRO A 447 4.80 34.23 26.21
CA PRO A 447 4.17 34.14 24.87
C PRO A 447 4.23 35.43 24.03
N VAL A 448 4.45 36.60 24.63
CA VAL A 448 4.35 37.91 23.94
C VAL A 448 5.63 38.27 23.18
N ALA A 449 6.77 37.62 23.46
CA ALA A 449 8.08 38.01 22.90
C ALA A 449 8.44 37.33 21.56
N MET A 450 7.61 36.41 21.05
CA MET A 450 7.88 35.67 19.80
C MET A 450 6.94 36.03 18.63
N SER A 451 6.16 37.10 18.77
CA SER A 451 5.29 37.65 17.72
C SER A 451 5.91 38.83 16.96
N GLY A 452 7.25 38.89 16.89
CA GLY A 452 8.01 39.98 16.25
C GLY A 452 8.53 39.60 14.88
#